data_AF-A0A2V7J9X4-F1
#
_entry.id   AF-A0A2V7J9X4-F1
#
_cell.length_a   1.000
_cell.length_b   1.000
_cell.length_c   1.000
_cell.angle_alpha   90.00
_cell.angle_beta   90.00
_cell.angle_gamma   90.00
#
_symmetry.space_group_name_H-M   'P 1'
#
loop_
_entity.id
_entity.type
_entity.pdbx_description
1 polymer ?
#
loop_
_entity_poly.entity_id
_entity_poly.type
_entity_poly.pdbx_seq_one_letter_code
_entity_poly.pdbx_strand_id
1 'polypeptide(L)' 'GGIQDIFVKQDLLDRVFGLATLTIEHVPYANIDIQGLAKPSAEMLRRIVLQKMKENPIENAQSGL' A
#
# COMPACT_ATOMS: atom_id res chain seq x y z
N GLY A 1 -15.85 -6.52 6.11
CA GLY A 1 -14.38 -6.64 6.04
C GLY A 1 -13.97 -6.44 4.61
N GLY A 2 -13.20 -5.40 4.33
CA GLY A 2 -12.67 -5.12 3.01
C GLY A 2 -11.42 -5.93 2.71
N ILE A 3 -11.19 -6.27 1.44
CA ILE A 3 -9.89 -6.77 1.00
C ILE A 3 -8.93 -5.58 1.01
N GLN A 4 -7.74 -5.77 1.58
CA GLN A 4 -6.73 -4.73 1.65
C GLN A 4 -5.35 -5.31 1.30
N ASP A 5 -4.83 -4.94 0.14
CA ASP A 5 -3.59 -5.48 -0.43
C ASP A 5 -2.58 -4.36 -0.67
N ILE A 6 -1.28 -4.67 -0.48
CA ILE A 6 -0.21 -3.69 -0.63
C ILE A 6 0.93 -4.31 -1.46
N PHE A 7 1.21 -3.70 -2.60
CA PHE A 7 2.25 -4.15 -3.51
C PHE A 7 3.04 -2.99 -4.12
N VAL A 8 4.29 -3.29 -4.49
CA VAL A 8 5.17 -2.35 -5.19
C VAL A 8 5.23 -2.75 -6.65
N LYS A 9 4.84 -1.83 -7.54
CA LYS A 9 4.99 -1.96 -8.99
C LYS A 9 6.23 -1.20 -9.44
N GLN A 10 6.94 -1.75 -10.42
CA GLN A 10 8.08 -1.10 -11.06
C GLN A 10 8.00 -1.37 -12.56
N ASP A 11 7.36 -0.45 -13.27
CA ASP A 11 7.21 -0.50 -14.71
C ASP A 11 8.55 -0.27 -15.43
N LEU A 12 8.56 -0.42 -16.77
CA LEU A 12 9.80 -0.32 -17.56
C LEU A 12 10.46 1.05 -17.44
N LEU A 13 9.68 2.13 -17.46
CA LEU A 13 10.21 3.50 -17.30
C LEU A 13 10.70 3.71 -15.87
N ASP A 14 9.92 3.30 -14.88
CA ASP A 14 10.30 3.33 -13.47
C ASP A 14 11.65 2.63 -13.25
N ARG A 15 11.86 1.48 -13.89
CA ARG A 15 13.12 0.73 -13.80
C ARG A 15 14.31 1.51 -14.35
N VAL A 16 14.14 2.19 -15.50
CA VAL A 16 15.21 3.01 -16.10
C VAL A 16 15.59 4.17 -15.17
N PHE A 17 14.61 4.76 -14.49
CA PHE A 17 14.81 5.89 -13.58
C PHE A 17 15.06 5.49 -12.12
N GLY A 18 15.09 4.20 -11.80
CA GLY A 18 15.25 3.71 -10.41
C GLY A 18 14.04 3.95 -9.51
N LEU A 19 12.89 4.28 -10.11
CA LEU A 19 11.64 4.58 -9.44
C LEU A 19 10.79 3.32 -9.26
N ALA A 20 9.69 3.46 -8.53
CA ALA A 20 8.67 2.48 -8.28
C ALA A 20 7.38 3.18 -7.82
N THR A 21 6.27 2.47 -7.93
CA THR A 21 4.96 2.89 -7.44
C THR A 21 4.51 1.95 -6.33
N LEU A 22 4.11 2.51 -5.19
CA LEU A 22 3.45 1.76 -4.12
C LEU A 22 1.94 1.86 -4.30
N THR A 23 1.26 0.73 -4.43
CA THR A 23 -0.20 0.66 -4.51
C THR A 23 -0.76 0.02 -3.26
N ILE A 24 -1.76 0.67 -2.68
CA ILE A 24 -2.56 0.17 -1.56
C ILE A 24 -3.98 0.03 -2.06
N GLU A 25 -4.47 -1.19 -2.18
CA GLU A 25 -5.85 -1.48 -2.56
C GLU A 25 -6.71 -1.58 -1.31
N HIS A 26 -7.86 -0.90 -1.29
CA HIS A 26 -8.82 -1.01 -0.20
C HIS A 26 -10.24 -1.03 -0.76
N VAL A 27 -10.90 -2.19 -0.67
CA VAL A 27 -12.31 -2.35 -1.04
C VAL A 27 -13.22 -2.04 0.16
N PRO A 28 -14.28 -1.21 0.03
CA PRO A 28 -14.85 -0.67 -1.19
C PRO A 28 -14.39 0.75 -1.55
N TYR A 29 -13.46 1.35 -0.79
CA TYR A 29 -13.20 2.78 -0.88
C TYR A 29 -12.48 3.20 -2.15
N ALA A 30 -11.21 2.82 -2.32
CA ALA A 30 -10.38 3.17 -3.48
C ALA A 30 -9.00 2.53 -3.38
N ASN A 31 -8.29 2.54 -4.51
CA ASN A 31 -6.87 2.29 -4.55
C ASN A 31 -6.09 3.60 -4.34
N ILE A 32 -5.00 3.53 -3.60
CA ILE A 32 -4.08 4.64 -3.36
C ILE A 32 -2.76 4.30 -4.03
N ASP A 33 -2.36 5.12 -5.02
CA ASP A 33 -1.09 4.98 -5.73
C ASP A 33 -0.12 6.09 -5.33
N ILE A 34 1.08 5.71 -4.87
CA ILE A 34 2.17 6.63 -4.57
C ILE A 34 3.29 6.39 -5.59
N GLN A 35 3.38 7.28 -6.57
CA GLN A 35 4.30 7.18 -7.71
C GLN A 35 5.63 7.89 -7.44
N GLY A 36 6.65 7.55 -8.24
CA GLY A 36 7.93 8.26 -8.24
C GLY A 36 8.79 8.00 -7.00
N LEU A 37 8.55 6.90 -6.29
CA LEU A 37 9.35 6.52 -5.14
C LEU A 37 10.64 5.85 -5.61
N ALA A 38 11.78 6.15 -4.98
CA ALA A 38 12.93 5.26 -5.13
C ALA A 38 12.53 3.84 -4.67
N LYS A 39 12.91 2.81 -5.44
CA LYS A 39 12.58 1.41 -5.12
C LYS A 39 12.79 1.02 -3.65
N PRO A 40 13.93 1.29 -2.99
CA PRO A 40 14.12 0.95 -1.58
C PRO A 40 13.13 1.67 -0.66
N SER A 41 12.74 2.90 -1.00
CA SER A 41 11.75 3.67 -0.24
C SER A 41 10.34 3.07 -0.40
N ALA A 42 9.95 2.65 -1.60
CA ALA A 42 8.67 1.99 -1.84
C ALA A 42 8.54 0.68 -1.03
N GLU A 43 9.60 -0.13 -1.01
CA GLU A 43 9.66 -1.35 -0.20
C GLU A 43 9.64 -1.06 1.31
N MET A 44 10.32 -0.01 1.75
CA MET A 44 10.29 0.40 3.16
C MET A 44 8.89 0.88 3.57
N LEU A 45 8.23 1.70 2.75
CA LEU A 45 6.87 2.14 2.99
C LEU A 45 5.90 0.96 3.02
N ARG A 46 6.01 0.02 2.08
CA ARG A 46 5.23 -1.23 2.11
C ARG A 46 5.35 -1.95 3.46
N ARG A 47 6.58 -2.11 3.96
CA ARG A 47 6.81 -2.74 5.28
C ARG A 47 6.19 -1.94 6.42
N ILE A 48 6.34 -0.62 6.43
CA ILE A 48 5.76 0.26 7.46
C ILE A 48 4.24 0.15 7.48
N VAL A 49 3.58 0.20 6.32
CA VAL A 49 2.12 0.11 6.24
C VAL A 49 1.64 -1.29 6.67
N LEU A 50 2.29 -2.36 6.20
CA LEU A 50 1.97 -3.73 6.63
C LEU A 50 2.16 -3.94 8.15
N GLN A 51 3.23 -3.37 8.72
CA GLN A 51 3.46 -3.41 10.16
C GLN A 51 2.37 -2.64 10.91
N LYS A 52 2.01 -1.43 10.44
CA LYS A 52 0.97 -0.63 11.05
C LYS A 52 -0.40 -1.33 11.03
N MET A 53 -0.72 -2.03 9.94
CA MET A 53 -1.94 -2.85 9.82
C MET A 53 -1.95 -4.04 10.78
N LYS A 54 -0.79 -4.61 11.11
CA LYS A 54 -0.68 -5.69 12.11
C LYS A 54 -0.77 -5.16 13.54
N GLU A 55 -0.16 -4.02 13.81
CA GLU A 55 -0.17 -3.38 15.13
C GLU A 55 -1.52 -2.75 15.46
N ASN A 56 -2.21 -2.23 14.44
CA ASN A 56 -3.53 -1.65 14.52
C ASN A 56 -4.38 -2.33 13.45
N PRO A 57 -4.80 -3.59 13.67
CA PRO A 57 -5.81 -4.17 12.80
C PRO A 57 -7.00 -3.23 12.85
N ILE A 58 -7.38 -2.68 11.71
CA ILE A 58 -8.56 -1.83 11.62
C ILE A 58 -9.75 -2.77 11.83
N GLU A 59 -10.07 -3.05 13.09
CA GLU A 59 -11.34 -3.63 13.48
C GLU A 59 -12.38 -2.61 13.02
N ASN A 60 -13.15 -2.98 11.99
CA ASN A 60 -14.33 -2.22 11.65
C ASN A 60 -15.25 -2.27 12.88
N ALA A 61 -15.22 -1.21 13.69
CA ALA A 61 -16.22 -0.94 14.69
C ALA A 61 -17.54 -0.57 13.98
N GLN A 62 -18.14 -1.55 13.32
CA GLN A 62 -19.56 -1.56 12.98
C GLN A 62 -20.16 -2.81 13.63
N SER A 63 -20.39 -2.70 14.93
CA SER A 63 -21.45 -3.44 15.60
C SER A 63 -22.05 -2.54 16.68
N GLY A 64 -22.56 -1.39 16.24
CA GLY A 64 -23.58 -0.65 16.99
C GLY A 64 -24.91 -0.94 16.31
N LEU A 65 -25.74 -1.75 16.97
CA LEU A 65 -27.16 -1.95 16.67
C LEU A 65 -27.92 -0.63 16.83
#